data_AF-A0A5N6WZQ1-F1
#
_entry.id   AF-A0A5N6WZQ1-F1
#
_cell.length_a   1.000
_cell.length_b   1.000
_cell.length_c   1.000
_cell.angle_alpha   90.00
_cell.angle_beta   90.00
_cell.angle_gamma   90.00
#
_symmetry.space_group_name_H-M   'P 1'
#
loop_
_entity.id
_entity.type
_entity.pdbx_description
1 polymer ?
#
loop_
_entity_poly.entity_id
_entity_poly.type
_entity_poly.pdbx_seq_one_letter_code
_entity_poly.pdbx_strand_id
1 'polypeptide(L)'
;MATDFKTVLAPPKRANSDYPLIDSDPHLRRVFGYARPSDYAIAGGAAAASPLAFWAMERVSPSHVGRGGFAPVMRLATAIGLIGGLHVLYQRSCNRFYGFTENLREVEMDTREMVDKVKRGEPLYGTSKVSAYLQGVAARNSRYSELFIHVLPWFNIVNHDQHGVDTAKYYQQAERELEAERLAKAGSA
;
A
#
# COMPACT_ATOMS: atom_id res chain seq x y z
N MET A 1 12.19 11.13 -29.81
CA MET A 1 11.56 12.18 -28.97
C MET A 1 12.03 11.93 -27.55
N ALA A 2 13.07 12.64 -27.12
CA ALA A 2 13.68 12.46 -25.81
C ALA A 2 12.69 12.89 -24.73
N THR A 3 12.26 11.97 -23.87
CA THR A 3 11.47 12.30 -22.69
C THR A 3 12.36 13.02 -21.70
N ASP A 4 12.03 14.29 -21.53
CA ASP A 4 12.56 15.26 -20.58
C ASP A 4 12.88 14.61 -19.23
N PHE A 5 14.12 14.78 -18.76
CA PHE A 5 14.51 14.39 -17.40
C PHE A 5 13.72 15.27 -16.43
N LYS A 6 12.54 14.80 -16.01
CA LYS A 6 11.69 15.48 -15.04
C LYS A 6 12.51 15.80 -13.80
N THR A 7 12.86 17.06 -13.64
CA THR A 7 13.45 17.64 -12.44
C THR A 7 12.51 17.37 -11.27
N VAL A 8 12.83 16.34 -10.49
CA VAL A 8 12.21 16.13 -9.18
C VAL A 8 12.63 17.32 -8.33
N LEU A 9 11.74 18.30 -8.16
CA LEU A 9 12.04 19.58 -7.52
C LEU A 9 12.57 19.43 -6.08
N ALA A 10 12.26 18.30 -5.42
CA ALA A 10 12.82 17.91 -4.13
C ALA A 10 12.90 16.38 -4.05
N PRO A 11 14.10 15.79 -3.88
CA PRO A 11 14.23 14.35 -3.69
C PRO A 11 13.46 13.93 -2.43
N PRO A 12 12.69 12.82 -2.49
CA PRO A 12 11.95 12.35 -1.34
C PRO A 12 12.90 12.01 -0.19
N LYS A 13 12.57 12.48 1.02
CA LYS A 13 13.25 12.05 2.23
C LYS A 13 13.02 10.55 2.38
N ARG A 14 14.11 9.77 2.34
CA ARG A 14 14.05 8.34 2.64
C ARG A 14 13.98 8.18 4.15
N ALA A 15 13.05 7.35 4.62
CA ALA A 15 13.06 6.96 6.00
C ALA A 15 14.28 6.04 6.25
N ASN A 16 14.91 6.17 7.42
CA ASN A 16 16.00 5.28 7.79
C ASN A 16 15.39 4.02 8.40
N SER A 17 15.47 2.90 7.69
CA SER A 17 14.87 1.64 8.09
C SER A 17 15.78 0.47 7.75
N ASP A 18 15.64 -0.62 8.51
CA ASP A 18 16.47 -1.82 8.33
C ASP A 18 16.09 -2.62 7.07
N TYR A 19 14.89 -2.40 6.54
CA TYR A 19 14.38 -3.06 5.34
C TYR A 19 14.33 -2.10 4.14
N PRO A 20 14.46 -2.61 2.90
CA PRO A 20 14.49 -1.78 1.71
C PRO A 20 13.13 -1.11 1.44
N LEU A 21 13.18 0.14 0.97
CA LEU A 21 12.00 0.87 0.50
C LEU A 21 11.51 0.28 -0.82
N ILE A 22 10.23 -0.10 -0.88
CA ILE A 22 9.54 -0.53 -2.10
C ILE A 22 8.87 0.67 -2.77
N ASP A 23 8.11 1.44 -1.99
CA ASP A 23 7.30 2.55 -2.49
C ASP A 23 7.02 3.56 -1.36
N SER A 24 7.35 4.84 -1.57
CA SER A 24 7.07 5.92 -0.60
C SER A 24 5.62 6.43 -0.64
N ASP A 25 4.84 6.02 -1.64
CA ASP A 25 3.45 6.43 -1.81
C ASP A 25 2.64 5.34 -2.56
N PRO A 26 2.40 4.18 -1.93
CA PRO A 26 1.78 3.05 -2.59
C PRO A 26 0.33 3.35 -2.98
N HIS A 27 0.00 3.08 -4.24
CA HIS A 27 -1.37 3.21 -4.73
C HIS A 27 -2.33 2.30 -3.95
N LEU A 28 -3.54 2.79 -3.63
CA LEU A 28 -4.53 2.09 -2.78
C LEU A 28 -4.72 0.61 -3.16
N ARG A 29 -4.80 0.33 -4.47
CA ARG A 29 -4.95 -1.05 -4.99
C ARG A 29 -3.77 -1.95 -4.65
N ARG A 30 -2.53 -1.44 -4.69
CA ARG A 30 -1.33 -2.20 -4.34
C ARG A 30 -1.31 -2.52 -2.86
N VAL A 31 -1.72 -1.59 -2.00
CA VAL A 31 -1.79 -1.80 -0.56
C VAL A 31 -2.67 -2.99 -0.20
N PHE A 32 -3.88 -3.06 -0.76
CA PHE A 32 -4.77 -4.20 -0.54
C PHE A 32 -4.30 -5.47 -1.27
N GLY A 33 -3.69 -5.35 -2.46
CA GLY A 33 -3.16 -6.49 -3.20
C GLY A 33 -1.96 -7.18 -2.53
N TYR A 34 -1.15 -6.41 -1.80
CA TYR A 34 0.04 -6.88 -1.07
C TYR A 34 -0.25 -7.19 0.40
N ALA A 35 -1.50 -7.01 0.86
CA ALA A 35 -1.89 -7.39 2.22
C ALA A 35 -1.73 -8.91 2.40
N ARG A 36 -1.05 -9.32 3.47
CA ARG A 36 -0.87 -10.73 3.79
C ARG A 36 -2.16 -11.27 4.40
N PRO A 37 -2.43 -12.59 4.30
CA PRO A 37 -3.56 -13.21 5.01
C PRO A 37 -3.57 -12.92 6.51
N SER A 38 -2.40 -12.81 7.12
CA SER A 38 -2.26 -12.43 8.53
C SER A 38 -2.76 -11.01 8.83
N ASP A 39 -2.67 -10.08 7.89
CA ASP A 39 -3.20 -8.72 8.11
C ASP A 39 -4.72 -8.71 8.09
N TYR A 40 -5.35 -9.53 7.26
CA TYR A 40 -6.81 -9.71 7.30
C TYR A 40 -7.27 -10.34 8.62
N ALA A 41 -6.52 -11.31 9.14
CA ALA A 41 -6.82 -11.91 10.44
C ALA A 41 -6.70 -10.88 11.58
N ILE A 42 -5.62 -10.09 11.59
CA ILE A 42 -5.41 -9.03 12.58
C ILE A 42 -6.47 -7.94 12.45
N ALA A 43 -6.80 -7.52 11.23
CA ALA A 43 -7.83 -6.54 10.95
C ALA A 43 -9.22 -7.02 11.39
N GLY A 44 -9.54 -8.30 11.18
CA GLY A 44 -10.77 -8.92 11.67
C GLY A 44 -10.84 -8.92 13.20
N GLY A 45 -9.74 -9.26 13.87
CA GLY A 45 -9.64 -9.19 15.33
C GLY A 45 -9.81 -7.75 15.85
N ALA A 46 -9.14 -6.78 15.22
CA ALA A 46 -9.27 -5.37 15.54
C ALA A 46 -10.70 -4.86 15.29
N ALA A 47 -11.35 -5.31 14.21
CA ALA A 47 -12.73 -4.93 13.91
C ALA A 47 -13.74 -5.46 14.91
N ALA A 48 -13.50 -6.65 15.46
CA ALA A 48 -14.34 -7.22 16.51
C ALA A 48 -14.13 -6.55 17.87
N ALA A 49 -13.00 -5.87 18.10
CA ALA A 49 -12.68 -5.28 19.40
C ALA A 49 -13.74 -4.27 19.87
N SER A 50 -14.22 -3.39 18.97
CA SER A 50 -15.24 -2.38 19.30
C SER A 50 -16.58 -2.99 19.74
N PRO A 51 -17.27 -3.84 18.93
CA PRO A 51 -18.53 -4.43 19.36
C PRO A 51 -18.37 -5.37 20.56
N LEU A 52 -17.26 -6.10 20.69
CA LEU A 52 -17.00 -6.95 21.86
C LEU A 52 -16.79 -6.12 23.13
N ALA A 53 -16.08 -5.00 23.05
CA ALA A 53 -15.92 -4.08 24.18
C ALA A 53 -17.27 -3.51 24.61
N PHE A 54 -18.10 -3.05 23.67
CA PHE A 54 -19.45 -2.56 23.97
C PHE A 54 -20.32 -3.64 24.62
N TRP A 55 -20.27 -4.87 24.11
CA TRP A 55 -20.98 -6.00 24.71
C TRP A 55 -20.49 -6.30 26.14
N ALA A 56 -19.18 -6.30 26.36
CA ALA A 56 -18.60 -6.54 27.69
C ALA A 56 -18.97 -5.41 28.68
N MET A 57 -18.93 -4.16 28.24
CA MET A 57 -19.33 -3.00 29.05
C MET A 57 -20.79 -3.09 29.47
N GLU A 58 -21.69 -3.45 28.56
CA GLU A 58 -23.13 -3.63 28.87
C GLU A 58 -23.35 -4.79 29.86
N ARG A 59 -22.50 -5.82 29.84
CA ARG A 59 -22.57 -6.95 30.79
C ARG A 59 -22.10 -6.58 32.20
N VAL A 60 -21.14 -5.66 32.31
CA VAL A 60 -20.58 -5.20 33.59
C VAL A 60 -21.45 -4.09 34.21
N SER A 61 -21.90 -3.14 33.39
CA SER A 61 -22.72 -2.01 33.81
C SER A 61 -23.91 -1.84 32.87
N PRO A 62 -25.03 -2.53 33.14
CA PRO A 62 -26.20 -2.49 32.26
C PRO A 62 -26.76 -1.07 32.12
N SER A 63 -26.99 -0.66 30.89
CA SER A 63 -27.57 0.67 30.59
C SER A 63 -29.08 0.72 30.83
N HIS A 64 -29.72 -0.42 31.11
CA HIS A 64 -31.17 -0.57 31.31
C HIS A 64 -32.00 -0.03 30.13
N VAL A 65 -31.41 0.05 28.94
CA VAL A 65 -32.10 0.47 27.73
C VAL A 65 -33.23 -0.51 27.42
N GLY A 66 -34.41 0.04 27.10
CA GLY A 66 -35.57 -0.76 26.71
C GLY A 66 -35.30 -1.66 25.50
N ARG A 67 -36.18 -2.65 25.28
CA ARG A 67 -36.08 -3.58 24.14
C ARG A 67 -35.88 -2.81 22.82
N GLY A 68 -34.78 -3.10 22.14
CA GLY A 68 -34.44 -2.51 20.84
C GLY A 68 -33.44 -1.35 20.90
N GLY A 69 -33.18 -0.73 22.05
CA GLY A 69 -32.22 0.38 22.18
C GLY A 69 -30.76 -0.01 21.97
N PHE A 70 -30.39 -1.25 22.32
CA PHE A 70 -29.02 -1.73 22.22
C PHE A 70 -28.59 -2.09 20.78
N ALA A 71 -29.53 -2.50 19.92
CA ALA A 71 -29.20 -2.96 18.57
C ALA A 71 -28.61 -1.86 17.66
N PRO A 72 -29.15 -0.63 17.62
CA PRO A 72 -28.52 0.47 16.90
C PRO A 72 -27.10 0.80 17.39
N VAL A 73 -26.87 0.77 18.70
CA VAL A 73 -25.55 1.01 19.30
C VAL A 73 -24.55 -0.06 18.86
N MET A 74 -24.94 -1.33 18.89
CA MET A 74 -24.10 -2.43 18.41
C MET A 74 -23.79 -2.33 16.91
N ARG A 75 -24.72 -1.84 16.08
CA ARG A 75 -24.45 -1.57 14.66
C ARG A 75 -23.41 -0.47 14.50
N LEU A 76 -23.53 0.63 15.24
CA LEU A 76 -22.55 1.71 15.22
C LEU A 76 -21.18 1.24 15.72
N ALA A 77 -21.14 0.52 16.84
CA ALA A 77 -19.90 -0.05 17.39
C ALA A 77 -19.23 -0.99 16.38
N THR A 78 -20.01 -1.81 15.68
CA THR A 78 -19.50 -2.66 14.59
C THR A 78 -18.96 -1.84 13.42
N ALA A 79 -19.66 -0.79 12.99
CA ALA A 79 -19.19 0.07 11.91
C ALA A 79 -17.86 0.76 12.25
N ILE A 80 -17.73 1.30 13.48
CA ILE A 80 -16.48 1.89 13.98
C ILE A 80 -15.38 0.83 14.03
N GLY A 81 -15.71 -0.38 14.51
CA GLY A 81 -14.80 -1.52 14.52
C GLY A 81 -14.28 -1.83 13.12
N LEU A 82 -15.16 -1.98 12.13
CA LEU A 82 -14.77 -2.25 10.74
C LEU A 82 -13.84 -1.17 10.17
N ILE A 83 -14.11 0.11 10.45
CA ILE A 83 -13.23 1.21 10.05
C ILE A 83 -11.86 1.09 10.71
N GLY A 84 -11.82 0.80 12.01
CA GLY A 84 -10.57 0.57 12.75
C GLY A 84 -9.79 -0.64 12.24
N GLY A 85 -10.47 -1.74 11.91
CA GLY A 85 -9.85 -2.93 11.32
C GLY A 85 -9.28 -2.65 9.93
N LEU A 86 -10.01 -1.95 9.07
CA LEU A 86 -9.51 -1.51 7.76
C LEU A 86 -8.30 -0.58 7.89
N HIS A 87 -8.32 0.34 8.86
CA HIS A 87 -7.18 1.19 9.18
C HIS A 87 -5.95 0.37 9.57
N VAL A 88 -6.10 -0.62 10.46
CA VAL A 88 -5.00 -1.52 10.86
C VAL A 88 -4.46 -2.33 9.67
N LEU A 89 -5.35 -2.84 8.79
CA LEU A 89 -4.93 -3.56 7.58
C LEU A 89 -4.09 -2.68 6.67
N TYR A 90 -4.62 -1.48 6.37
CA TYR A 90 -3.96 -0.51 5.52
C TYR A 90 -2.60 -0.12 6.10
N GLN A 91 -2.56 0.17 7.41
CA GLN A 91 -1.36 0.59 8.11
C GLN A 91 -0.24 -0.46 8.04
N ARG A 92 -0.60 -1.72 8.29
CA ARG A 92 0.36 -2.83 8.30
C ARG A 92 0.94 -3.09 6.92
N SER A 93 0.13 -2.95 5.87
CA SER A 93 0.57 -3.19 4.51
C SER A 93 1.50 -2.08 4.02
N CYS A 94 1.14 -0.82 4.20
CA CYS A 94 2.01 0.29 3.81
C CYS A 94 3.29 0.39 4.65
N ASN A 95 3.28 0.03 5.94
CA ASN A 95 4.51 -0.10 6.73
C ASN A 95 5.54 -1.06 6.10
N ARG A 96 5.09 -2.09 5.37
CA ARG A 96 6.00 -2.97 4.59
C ARG A 96 6.48 -2.30 3.31
N PHE A 97 5.65 -1.52 2.63
CA PHE A 97 6.09 -0.71 1.48
C PHE A 97 7.18 0.29 1.87
N TYR A 98 7.05 0.91 3.04
CA TYR A 98 8.03 1.86 3.57
C TYR A 98 9.31 1.22 4.09
N GLY A 99 9.33 -0.10 4.30
CA GLY A 99 10.47 -0.80 4.89
C GLY A 99 10.55 -0.67 6.41
N PHE A 100 9.49 -0.24 7.09
CA PHE A 100 9.46 -0.20 8.57
C PHE A 100 9.31 -1.57 9.21
N THR A 101 8.91 -2.56 8.43
CA THR A 101 8.75 -3.95 8.86
C THR A 101 9.28 -4.87 7.79
N GLU A 102 9.52 -6.14 8.15
CA GLU A 102 9.98 -7.16 7.23
C GLU A 102 9.09 -7.22 5.98
N ASN A 103 9.73 -7.14 4.81
CA ASN A 103 9.05 -6.99 3.53
C ASN A 103 9.69 -7.79 2.38
N LEU A 104 10.46 -8.85 2.67
CA LEU A 104 11.16 -9.63 1.64
C LEU A 104 10.19 -10.18 0.59
N ARG A 105 9.08 -10.76 1.04
CA ARG A 105 8.03 -11.27 0.15
C ARG A 105 7.50 -10.16 -0.78
N GLU A 106 7.22 -8.98 -0.23
CA GLU A 106 6.69 -7.85 -0.99
C GLU A 106 7.72 -7.29 -1.97
N VAL A 107 9.01 -7.27 -1.62
CA VAL A 107 10.11 -6.89 -2.51
C VAL A 107 10.20 -7.84 -3.70
N GLU A 108 10.11 -9.15 -3.46
CA GLU A 108 10.14 -10.17 -4.51
C GLU A 108 8.92 -10.05 -5.44
N MET A 109 7.73 -9.88 -4.86
CA MET A 109 6.48 -9.68 -5.61
C MET A 109 6.55 -8.40 -6.46
N ASP A 110 7.02 -7.29 -5.89
CA ASP A 110 7.20 -6.02 -6.59
C ASP A 110 8.22 -6.13 -7.72
N THR A 111 9.37 -6.76 -7.46
CA THR A 111 10.40 -6.96 -8.48
C THR A 111 9.84 -7.77 -9.64
N ARG A 112 9.14 -8.87 -9.37
CA ARG A 112 8.50 -9.68 -10.42
C ARG A 112 7.45 -8.89 -11.19
N GLU A 113 6.55 -8.19 -10.51
CA GLU A 113 5.49 -7.39 -11.14
C GLU A 113 6.08 -6.31 -12.07
N MET A 114 7.12 -5.61 -11.61
CA MET A 114 7.76 -4.53 -12.34
C MET A 114 8.60 -5.05 -13.52
N VAL A 115 9.36 -6.12 -13.33
CA VAL A 115 10.12 -6.77 -14.42
C VAL A 115 9.16 -7.29 -15.50
N ASP A 116 8.07 -7.94 -15.11
CA ASP A 116 7.06 -8.42 -16.07
C ASP A 116 6.43 -7.26 -16.86
N LYS A 117 6.17 -6.11 -16.22
CA LYS A 117 5.72 -4.89 -16.91
C LYS A 117 6.77 -4.35 -17.89
N VAL A 118 8.04 -4.31 -17.50
CA VAL A 118 9.14 -3.91 -18.38
C VAL A 118 9.22 -4.83 -19.61
N LYS A 119 9.18 -6.16 -19.40
CA LYS A 119 9.19 -7.14 -20.50
C LYS A 119 8.02 -6.97 -21.46
N ARG A 120 6.85 -6.51 -20.97
CA ARG A 120 5.68 -6.18 -21.78
C ARG A 120 5.70 -4.78 -22.41
N GLY A 121 6.69 -3.94 -22.09
CA GLY A 121 6.74 -2.54 -22.53
C GLY A 121 5.67 -1.66 -21.88
N GLU A 122 5.12 -2.08 -20.74
CA GLU A 122 4.11 -1.33 -19.99
C GLU A 122 4.77 -0.33 -19.02
N PRO A 123 4.11 0.80 -18.72
CA PRO A 123 4.58 1.72 -17.69
C PRO A 123 4.53 1.08 -16.29
N LEU A 124 5.63 1.18 -15.54
CA LEU A 124 5.81 0.57 -14.21
C LEU A 124 4.65 0.84 -13.25
N TYR A 125 4.27 2.12 -13.15
CA TYR A 125 3.23 2.60 -12.23
C TYR A 125 1.90 2.93 -12.94
N GLY A 126 1.71 2.40 -14.15
CA GLY A 126 0.49 2.60 -14.94
C GLY A 126 0.40 3.96 -15.63
N THR A 127 -0.75 4.22 -16.26
CA THR A 127 -1.04 5.49 -16.95
C THR A 127 -1.96 6.36 -16.11
N SER A 128 -1.76 7.68 -16.20
CA SER A 128 -2.57 8.67 -15.48
C SER A 128 -3.43 9.47 -16.45
N LYS A 129 -4.63 9.85 -16.02
CA LYS A 129 -5.50 10.77 -16.79
C LYS A 129 -5.18 12.25 -16.54
N VAL A 130 -4.33 12.54 -15.55
CA VAL A 130 -3.96 13.90 -15.16
C VAL A 130 -2.58 14.27 -15.72
N SER A 131 -2.37 15.57 -15.93
CA SER A 131 -1.10 16.11 -16.44
C SER A 131 0.08 15.77 -15.52
N ALA A 132 1.30 15.75 -16.08
CA ALA A 132 2.51 15.49 -15.29
C ALA A 132 2.66 16.46 -14.10
N TYR A 133 2.24 17.71 -14.26
CA TYR A 133 2.20 18.69 -13.17
C TYR A 133 1.27 18.24 -12.03
N LEU A 134 0.04 17.85 -12.37
CA LEU A 134 -0.94 17.37 -11.38
C LEU A 134 -0.52 16.06 -10.73
N GLN A 135 0.18 15.17 -11.45
CA GLN A 135 0.78 13.97 -10.85
C GLN A 135 1.81 14.36 -9.77
N GLY A 136 2.66 15.36 -10.04
CA GLY A 136 3.61 15.87 -9.04
C GLY A 136 2.93 16.56 -7.86
N VAL A 137 1.82 17.27 -8.07
CA VAL A 137 1.01 17.83 -6.97
C VAL A 137 0.39 16.70 -6.13
N ALA A 138 -0.20 15.69 -6.78
CA ALA A 138 -0.80 14.55 -6.12
C ALA A 138 0.23 13.82 -5.26
N ALA A 139 1.38 13.44 -5.84
CA ALA A 139 2.45 12.75 -5.14
C ALA A 139 2.97 13.52 -3.91
N ARG A 140 3.03 14.86 -3.95
CA ARG A 140 3.44 15.66 -2.78
C ARG A 140 2.41 15.67 -1.66
N ASN A 141 1.12 15.53 -1.98
CA ASN A 141 0.05 15.51 -0.99
C ASN A 141 -0.15 14.10 -0.39
N SER A 142 0.04 13.04 -1.16
CA SER A 142 -0.15 11.65 -0.69
C SER A 142 1.11 10.97 -0.14
N ARG A 143 2.30 11.43 -0.50
CA ARG A 143 3.55 10.85 0.02
C ARG A 143 3.58 10.86 1.55
N TYR A 144 3.81 9.68 2.12
CA TYR A 144 3.80 9.42 3.57
C TYR A 144 2.53 9.87 4.32
N SER A 145 1.43 10.19 3.62
CA SER A 145 0.17 10.62 4.27
C SER A 145 -0.40 9.53 5.17
N GLU A 146 -0.05 8.28 4.89
CA GLU A 146 -0.43 7.11 5.65
C GLU A 146 0.09 7.12 7.09
N LEU A 147 1.25 7.74 7.37
CA LEU A 147 1.77 7.91 8.73
C LEU A 147 0.85 8.73 9.63
N PHE A 148 -0.01 9.56 9.03
CA PHE A 148 -0.95 10.45 9.74
C PHE A 148 -2.41 10.16 9.41
N ILE A 149 -2.70 8.96 8.90
CA ILE A 149 -4.03 8.59 8.39
C ILE A 149 -5.11 8.53 9.47
N HIS A 150 -4.71 8.33 10.74
CA HIS A 150 -5.61 8.35 11.89
C HIS A 150 -6.19 9.74 12.17
N VAL A 151 -5.59 10.81 11.65
CA VAL A 151 -6.11 12.18 11.74
C VAL A 151 -6.83 12.59 10.47
N LEU A 152 -6.21 12.35 9.31
CA LEU A 152 -6.78 12.68 8.01
C LEU A 152 -6.65 11.49 7.05
N PRO A 153 -7.76 10.85 6.65
CA PRO A 153 -7.71 9.73 5.72
C PRO A 153 -7.36 10.22 4.31
N TRP A 154 -6.09 10.12 3.95
CA TRP A 154 -5.58 10.55 2.67
C TRP A 154 -4.84 9.42 1.96
N PHE A 155 -5.25 9.13 0.74
CA PHE A 155 -4.83 7.94 -0.02
C PHE A 155 -4.29 8.31 -1.40
N ASN A 156 -3.34 7.51 -1.90
CA ASN A 156 -2.93 7.60 -3.29
C ASN A 156 -3.90 6.86 -4.22
N ILE A 157 -4.55 7.62 -5.10
CA ILE A 157 -5.44 7.14 -6.17
C ILE A 157 -4.97 7.62 -7.56
N VAL A 158 -3.79 8.23 -7.64
CA VAL A 158 -3.23 8.80 -8.86
C VAL A 158 -2.00 8.01 -9.24
N ASN A 159 -2.02 7.39 -10.43
CA ASN A 159 -0.82 6.82 -11.01
C ASN A 159 0.16 7.97 -11.33
N HIS A 160 1.28 8.02 -10.63
CA HIS A 160 2.37 8.97 -10.84
C HIS A 160 3.70 8.22 -10.87
N ASP A 161 4.81 8.89 -11.18
CA ASP A 161 6.15 8.29 -11.30
C ASP A 161 7.04 8.53 -10.07
N GLN A 162 6.51 9.17 -9.01
CA GLN A 162 7.30 9.69 -7.89
C GLN A 162 7.29 8.81 -6.63
N HIS A 163 7.74 7.57 -6.75
CA HIS A 163 7.66 6.53 -5.70
C HIS A 163 8.89 6.42 -4.78
N GLY A 164 9.90 7.28 -4.95
CA GLY A 164 11.06 7.37 -4.04
C GLY A 164 12.12 6.26 -4.18
N VAL A 165 11.93 5.38 -5.16
CA VAL A 165 12.86 4.30 -5.51
C VAL A 165 13.51 4.55 -6.86
N ASP A 166 14.72 4.01 -7.04
CA ASP A 166 15.36 3.96 -8.34
C ASP A 166 14.69 2.87 -9.19
N THR A 167 14.02 3.28 -10.25
CA THR A 167 13.30 2.38 -11.17
C THR A 167 14.24 1.69 -12.16
N ALA A 168 15.46 2.20 -12.36
CA ALA A 168 16.44 1.61 -13.27
C ALA A 168 16.76 0.15 -12.90
N LYS A 169 16.70 -0.19 -11.61
CA LYS A 169 16.91 -1.56 -11.11
C LYS A 169 15.99 -2.59 -11.79
N TYR A 170 14.74 -2.24 -12.10
CA TYR A 170 13.80 -3.16 -12.74
C TYR A 170 14.13 -3.38 -14.22
N TYR A 171 14.58 -2.33 -14.91
CA TYR A 171 15.03 -2.45 -16.30
C TYR A 171 16.29 -3.30 -16.42
N GLN A 172 17.27 -3.06 -15.56
CA GLN A 172 18.50 -3.87 -15.52
C GLN A 172 18.21 -5.33 -15.19
N GLN A 173 17.28 -5.60 -14.27
CA GLN A 173 16.88 -6.96 -13.95
C GLN A 173 16.15 -7.63 -15.12
N ALA A 174 15.24 -6.91 -15.80
CA ALA A 174 14.54 -7.41 -16.97
C ALA A 174 15.50 -7.75 -18.13
N GLU A 175 16.50 -6.89 -18.38
CA GLU A 175 17.55 -7.14 -19.38
C GLU A 175 18.32 -8.43 -19.07
N ARG A 176 18.78 -8.61 -17.83
CA ARG A 176 19.49 -9.84 -17.40
C ARG A 176 18.64 -11.10 -17.60
N GLU A 177 17.35 -11.04 -17.27
CA GLU A 177 16.46 -12.19 -17.44
C GLU A 177 16.20 -12.51 -18.92
N LEU A 178 15.98 -11.49 -19.76
CA LEU A 178 15.80 -11.67 -21.20
C LEU A 178 17.07 -12.22 -21.87
N GLU A 179 18.25 -11.78 -21.44
CA GLU A 179 19.52 -12.33 -21.89
C GLU A 179 19.69 -13.79 -21.48
N ALA A 180 19.37 -14.15 -20.22
CA ALA A 180 19.41 -15.53 -19.74
C ALA A 180 18.45 -16.44 -20.53
N GLU A 181 17.23 -15.98 -20.80
CA GLU A 181 16.25 -16.69 -21.63
C GLU A 181 16.76 -16.89 -23.08
N ARG A 182 17.42 -15.87 -23.65
CA ARG A 182 18.02 -15.96 -24.99
C ARG A 182 19.15 -16.98 -25.03
N LEU A 183 20.03 -16.98 -24.03
CA LEU A 183 21.15 -17.92 -23.93
C LEU A 183 20.66 -19.37 -23.71
N ALA A 184 19.64 -19.56 -22.86
CA ALA A 184 19.04 -20.87 -22.63
C ALA A 184 18.42 -21.45 -23.92
N LYS A 185 17.71 -20.63 -24.71
CA LYS A 185 17.18 -21.04 -26.02
C LYS A 185 18.27 -21.37 -27.04
N ALA A 186 19.37 -20.62 -27.02
CA ALA A 186 20.51 -20.84 -27.92
C ALA A 186 21.33 -22.09 -27.56
N GLY A 187 21.40 -22.47 -26.27
CA GLY A 187 22.08 -23.68 -25.80
C GLY A 187 21.24 -24.96 -25.87
N SER A 188 19.94 -24.85 -26.14
CA SER A 188 19.02 -25.98 -26.36
C SER A 188 18.83 -26.35 -27.83
N ALA A 189 19.51 -25.67 -28.75
CA ALA A 189 19.52 -25.92 -30.19
C ALA A 189 20.86 -26.58 -30.60
#